data_AF-A0A971F2Y1-F1
#
_entry.id   AF-A0A971F2Y1-F1
#
_cell.length_a   1.000
_cell.length_b   1.000
_cell.length_c   1.000
_cell.angle_alpha   90.00
_cell.angle_beta   90.00
_cell.angle_gamma   90.00
#
_symmetry.space_group_name_H-M   'P 1'
#
loop_
_entity.id
_entity.type
_entity.pdbx_description
1 polymer ?
#
loop_
_entity_poly.entity_id
_entity_poly.type
_entity_poly.pdbx_seq_one_letter_code
_entity_poly.pdbx_strand_id
1 'polypeptide(L)'
;TYNRLNPKERLLNESEINSFVQEKEIEPVLVQQVGESFTAIVYEDKESNEEMLYCLYKDSKGGLQTLNYLFMPYVTQGTDGKVYISGTSAPSANIEPYLSIVIKDREIYENAYKVTVIYDNGNEETALCRDNNRVILPATRKFFWQKPIFRVITISGIDEETLYKCSTSPDLL
;
A
#
# COMPACT_ATOMS: atom_id res chain seq x y z
N THR A 1 20.60 1.56 3.77
CA THR A 1 20.14 1.61 5.17
C THR A 1 18.74 2.16 5.13
N TYR A 2 17.75 1.34 5.43
CA TYR A 2 16.33 1.70 5.30
C TYR A 2 16.00 2.89 6.21
N ASN A 3 15.22 3.85 5.70
CA ASN A 3 14.38 4.70 6.54
C ASN A 3 13.30 3.80 7.18
N ARG A 4 13.72 2.92 8.09
CA ARG A 4 12.91 2.65 9.27
C ARG A 4 12.68 4.02 9.88
N LEU A 5 11.42 4.31 10.23
CA LEU A 5 11.01 5.37 11.15
C LEU A 5 12.19 6.20 11.65
N ASN A 6 12.17 7.52 11.40
CA ASN A 6 12.83 8.35 12.39
C ASN A 6 12.21 7.91 13.74
N PRO A 7 12.99 7.44 14.74
CA PRO A 7 12.49 6.70 15.92
C PRO A 7 11.59 7.52 16.87
N LYS A 8 10.95 8.55 16.34
CA LYS A 8 10.10 9.53 16.99
C LYS A 8 8.75 9.71 16.28
N GLU A 9 8.47 8.96 15.21
CA GLU A 9 7.17 9.00 14.52
C GLU A 9 6.22 7.94 15.12
N ARG A 10 4.94 8.28 15.32
CA ARG A 10 3.93 7.42 15.96
C ARG A 10 2.70 7.25 15.07
N LEU A 11 2.19 6.02 14.98
CA LEU A 11 0.90 5.70 14.37
C LEU A 11 -0.27 6.41 15.07
N LEU A 12 -1.32 6.71 14.31
CA LEU A 12 -2.56 7.24 14.88
C LEU A 12 -3.32 6.11 15.58
N ASN A 13 -3.99 6.46 16.67
CA ASN A 13 -4.99 5.60 17.30
C ASN A 13 -6.37 5.78 16.65
N GLU A 14 -7.33 4.93 16.98
CA GLU A 14 -8.68 4.95 16.38
C GLU A 14 -9.41 6.29 16.55
N SER A 15 -9.29 6.93 17.72
CA SER A 15 -9.92 8.23 17.95
C SER A 15 -9.33 9.33 17.06
N GLU A 16 -8.01 9.31 16.87
CA GLU A 16 -7.27 10.26 16.03
C GLU A 16 -7.63 10.06 14.55
N ILE A 17 -7.76 8.80 14.11
CA ILE A 17 -8.21 8.44 12.76
C ILE A 17 -9.64 8.95 12.54
N ASN A 18 -10.57 8.66 13.45
CA ASN A 18 -11.97 9.05 13.32
C ASN A 18 -12.14 10.58 13.29
N SER A 19 -11.40 11.32 14.12
CA SER A 19 -11.39 12.77 14.08
C SER A 19 -10.87 13.32 12.75
N PHE A 20 -9.78 12.74 12.20
CA PHE A 20 -9.26 13.16 10.90
C PHE A 20 -10.26 12.89 9.77
N VAL A 21 -10.87 11.71 9.75
CA VAL A 21 -11.87 11.31 8.75
C VAL A 21 -13.07 12.26 8.76
N GLN A 22 -13.56 12.62 9.96
CA GLN A 22 -14.64 13.58 10.12
C GLN A 22 -14.24 15.00 9.69
N GLU A 23 -13.05 15.46 10.06
CA GLU A 23 -12.54 16.79 9.66
C GLU A 23 -12.42 16.93 8.14
N LYS A 24 -11.96 15.87 7.46
CA LYS A 24 -11.80 15.86 6.00
C LYS A 24 -13.07 15.51 5.23
N GLU A 25 -14.15 15.15 5.93
CA GLU A 25 -15.43 14.73 5.33
C GLU A 25 -15.26 13.58 4.30
N ILE A 26 -14.28 12.70 4.53
CA ILE A 26 -13.97 11.56 3.65
C ILE A 26 -14.68 10.29 4.13
N GLU A 27 -14.97 9.39 3.20
CA GLU A 27 -15.46 8.04 3.46
C GLU A 27 -14.34 7.04 3.12
N PRO A 28 -13.65 6.46 4.13
CA PRO A 28 -12.53 5.57 3.88
C PRO A 28 -12.97 4.26 3.21
N VAL A 29 -12.27 3.89 2.13
CA VAL A 29 -12.31 2.56 1.51
C VAL A 29 -11.39 1.60 2.27
N LEU A 30 -10.28 2.10 2.82
CA LEU A 30 -9.35 1.32 3.62
C LEU A 30 -8.69 2.20 4.68
N VAL A 31 -8.56 1.69 5.89
CA VAL A 31 -7.67 2.22 6.92
C VAL A 31 -6.70 1.12 7.31
N GLN A 32 -5.41 1.34 7.11
CA GLN A 32 -4.37 0.36 7.38
C GLN A 32 -3.18 1.00 8.09
N GLN A 33 -2.67 0.35 9.14
CA GLN A 33 -1.35 0.67 9.68
C GLN A 33 -0.29 -0.03 8.82
N VAL A 34 0.61 0.74 8.23
CA VAL A 34 1.66 0.23 7.35
C VAL A 34 2.98 0.22 8.10
N GLY A 35 3.42 -0.99 8.48
CA GLY A 35 4.54 -1.17 9.40
C GLY A 35 4.30 -0.44 10.72
N GLU A 36 5.36 0.16 11.26
CA GLU A 36 5.28 1.09 12.39
C GLU A 36 5.27 2.56 11.93
N SER A 37 5.31 2.77 10.61
CA SER A 37 5.69 4.06 10.00
C SER A 37 4.53 5.05 9.88
N PHE A 38 3.38 4.62 9.39
CA PHE A 38 2.24 5.52 9.16
C PHE A 38 0.91 4.77 9.10
N THR A 39 -0.17 5.54 9.23
CA THR A 39 -1.54 5.11 8.97
C THR A 39 -1.94 5.53 7.55
N ALA A 40 -2.24 4.56 6.70
CA ALA A 40 -2.79 4.74 5.37
C ALA A 40 -4.31 4.86 5.45
N ILE A 41 -4.87 5.90 4.82
CA ILE A 41 -6.31 6.02 4.58
C ILE A 41 -6.51 6.16 3.08
N VAL A 42 -7.16 5.16 2.48
CA VAL A 42 -7.57 5.23 1.07
C VAL A 42 -9.01 5.67 1.00
N TYR A 43 -9.33 6.58 0.09
CA TYR A 43 -10.68 7.08 -0.15
C TYR A 43 -10.85 7.43 -1.63
N GLU A 44 -12.11 7.52 -2.06
CA GLU A 44 -12.47 8.08 -3.37
C GLU A 44 -12.81 9.56 -3.19
N ASP A 45 -12.12 10.43 -3.92
CA ASP A 45 -12.38 11.87 -3.87
C ASP A 45 -13.71 12.20 -4.56
N LYS A 46 -14.61 12.89 -3.86
CA LYS A 46 -15.97 13.16 -4.34
C LYS A 46 -16.01 14.12 -5.53
N GLU A 47 -14.98 14.96 -5.72
CA GLU A 47 -14.94 15.95 -6.80
C GLU A 47 -14.31 15.36 -8.07
N SER A 48 -13.17 14.66 -7.94
CA SER A 48 -12.44 14.12 -9.08
C SER A 48 -12.83 12.67 -9.45
N ASN A 49 -13.52 11.94 -8.57
CA ASN A 49 -13.71 10.48 -8.63
C ASN A 49 -12.38 9.73 -8.78
N GLU A 50 -11.29 10.28 -8.22
CA GLU A 50 -9.99 9.65 -8.21
C GLU A 50 -9.74 8.95 -6.87
N GLU A 51 -8.95 7.89 -6.93
CA GLU A 51 -8.55 7.14 -5.75
C GLU A 51 -7.32 7.79 -5.10
N MET A 52 -7.49 8.21 -3.85
CA MET A 52 -6.50 9.00 -3.11
C MET A 52 -6.00 8.26 -1.87
N LEU A 53 -4.79 8.58 -1.43
CA LEU A 53 -4.15 8.04 -0.23
C LEU A 53 -3.67 9.16 0.67
N TYR A 54 -4.21 9.20 1.89
CA TYR A 54 -3.57 9.89 2.99
C TYR A 54 -2.59 8.97 3.71
N CYS A 55 -1.36 9.45 3.91
CA CYS A 55 -0.42 8.87 4.87
C CYS A 55 -0.30 9.79 6.07
N LEU A 56 -0.65 9.27 7.24
CA LEU A 56 -0.75 10.00 8.50
C LEU A 56 0.21 9.45 9.53
N TYR A 57 0.93 10.32 10.21
CA TYR A 57 1.77 9.96 11.35
C TYR A 57 1.91 11.14 12.29
N LYS A 58 2.25 10.88 13.56
CA LYS A 58 2.62 11.94 14.49
C LYS A 58 4.13 12.10 14.53
N ASP A 59 4.60 13.33 14.41
CA ASP A 59 6.02 13.63 14.58
C ASP A 59 6.47 13.53 16.04
N SER A 60 7.77 13.74 16.26
CA SER A 60 8.40 13.72 17.58
C SER A 60 7.81 14.69 18.63
N LYS A 61 7.09 15.71 18.17
CA LYS A 61 6.43 16.73 19.01
C LYS A 61 4.94 16.42 19.20
N GLY A 62 4.46 15.30 18.66
CA GLY A 62 3.06 14.90 18.68
C GLY A 62 2.19 15.60 17.63
N GLY A 63 2.79 16.39 16.73
CA GLY A 63 2.09 17.06 15.64
C GLY A 63 1.66 16.06 14.57
N LEU A 64 0.40 16.15 14.12
CA LEU A 64 -0.09 15.33 13.01
C LEU A 64 0.53 15.81 11.70
N GLN A 65 1.23 14.91 11.03
CA GLN A 65 1.75 15.10 9.69
C GLN A 65 0.84 14.36 8.71
N THR A 66 0.60 14.98 7.56
CA THR A 66 -0.30 14.46 6.52
C THR A 66 0.37 14.59 5.17
N LEU A 67 0.45 13.47 4.45
CA LEU A 67 0.86 13.42 3.06
C LEU A 67 -0.33 12.90 2.24
N ASN A 68 -0.57 13.47 1.07
CA ASN A 68 -1.66 13.06 0.18
C ASN A 68 -1.11 12.65 -1.19
N TYR A 69 -1.62 11.55 -1.73
CA TYR A 69 -1.18 10.96 -2.98
C TYR A 69 -2.35 10.54 -3.84
N LEU A 70 -2.19 10.71 -5.16
CA LEU A 70 -3.06 10.13 -6.16
C LEU A 70 -2.58 8.71 -6.52
N PHE A 71 -3.47 7.72 -6.47
CA PHE A 71 -3.20 6.42 -7.07
C PHE A 71 -3.35 6.48 -8.58
N MET A 72 -2.32 6.00 -9.28
CA MET A 72 -2.35 5.80 -10.71
C MET A 72 -2.43 4.30 -11.00
N PRO A 73 -3.29 3.87 -11.95
CA PRO A 73 -3.35 2.48 -12.35
C PRO A 73 -1.98 2.01 -12.84
N TYR A 74 -1.52 0.87 -12.35
CA TYR A 74 -0.36 0.23 -12.93
C TYR A 74 -0.82 -0.57 -14.14
N VAL A 75 -0.55 -0.08 -15.36
CA VAL A 75 -0.87 -0.81 -16.59
C VAL A 75 0.12 -1.97 -16.74
N THR A 76 -0.14 -3.08 -16.05
CA THR A 76 0.52 -4.35 -16.35
C THR A 76 -0.25 -5.04 -17.46
N GLN A 77 0.42 -5.32 -18.58
CA GLN A 77 -0.05 -6.33 -19.50
C GLN A 77 0.01 -7.68 -18.75
N GLY A 78 -1.13 -8.38 -18.63
CA GLY A 78 -1.15 -9.75 -18.08
C GLY A 78 -1.79 -9.95 -16.70
N THR A 79 -2.47 -8.94 -16.11
CA THR A 79 -3.36 -9.23 -14.97
C THR A 79 -4.62 -9.90 -15.51
N ASP A 80 -4.88 -11.12 -15.05
CA ASP A 80 -6.04 -11.96 -15.41
C ASP A 80 -7.38 -11.44 -14.84
N GLY A 81 -7.43 -10.16 -14.44
CA GLY A 81 -8.58 -9.51 -13.81
C GLY A 81 -8.81 -9.87 -12.35
N LYS A 82 -8.10 -10.88 -11.81
CA LYS A 82 -8.26 -11.34 -10.42
C LYS A 82 -7.67 -10.40 -9.39
N VAL A 83 -6.61 -9.69 -9.76
CA VAL A 83 -5.93 -8.71 -8.92
C VAL A 83 -5.72 -7.42 -9.70
N TYR A 84 -6.05 -6.30 -9.07
CA TYR A 84 -5.81 -4.97 -9.60
C TYR A 84 -4.70 -4.29 -8.79
N ILE A 85 -3.76 -3.68 -9.51
CA ILE A 85 -2.56 -3.10 -8.94
C ILE A 85 -2.53 -1.62 -9.36
N SER A 86 -2.46 -0.74 -8.37
CA SER A 86 -2.24 0.70 -8.56
C SER A 86 -1.06 1.14 -7.70
N GLY A 87 -0.45 2.27 -8.05
CA GLY A 87 0.64 2.83 -7.25
C GLY A 87 0.59 4.35 -7.25
N THR A 88 1.18 4.97 -6.24
CA THR A 88 1.27 6.42 -6.20
C THR A 88 2.42 6.91 -7.07
N SER A 89 2.18 7.96 -7.88
CA SER A 89 3.28 8.65 -8.55
C SER A 89 4.09 9.42 -7.49
N ALA A 90 5.42 9.42 -7.62
CA ALA A 90 6.27 10.14 -6.69
C ALA A 90 6.58 11.55 -7.23
N PRO A 91 6.09 12.65 -6.63
CA PRO A 91 6.70 13.95 -6.85
C PRO A 91 7.85 14.13 -5.84
N SER A 92 9.09 14.11 -6.35
CA SER A 92 10.35 14.43 -5.64
C SER A 92 11.01 13.35 -4.76
N ALA A 93 12.30 13.56 -4.48
CA ALA A 93 13.21 12.64 -3.79
C ALA A 93 12.84 12.33 -2.32
N ASN A 94 11.83 12.99 -1.76
CA ASN A 94 11.45 12.90 -0.35
C ASN A 94 10.14 12.12 -0.12
N ILE A 95 9.55 11.57 -1.17
CA ILE A 95 8.25 10.89 -1.11
C ILE A 95 8.43 9.41 -1.46
N GLU A 96 8.16 8.54 -0.49
CA GLU A 96 8.11 7.10 -0.71
C GLU A 96 6.84 6.76 -1.52
N PRO A 97 6.97 6.09 -2.69
CA PRO A 97 5.80 5.61 -3.42
C PRO A 97 5.14 4.45 -2.67
N TYR A 98 3.85 4.26 -2.90
CA TYR A 98 3.06 3.18 -2.32
C TYR A 98 2.45 2.32 -3.41
N LEU A 99 2.34 1.02 -3.14
CA LEU A 99 1.64 0.06 -3.96
C LEU A 99 0.32 -0.28 -3.29
N SER A 100 -0.75 -0.32 -4.08
CA SER A 100 -2.05 -0.79 -3.69
C SER A 100 -2.38 -2.05 -4.47
N ILE A 101 -2.77 -3.10 -3.75
CA ILE A 101 -3.14 -4.39 -4.33
C ILE A 101 -4.58 -4.66 -3.91
N VAL A 102 -5.49 -4.71 -4.89
CA VAL A 102 -6.91 -5.03 -4.71
C VAL A 102 -7.18 -6.42 -5.27
N ILE A 103 -7.58 -7.34 -4.39
CA ILE A 103 -8.02 -8.68 -4.70
C ILE A 103 -9.48 -8.60 -5.16
N LYS A 104 -9.72 -8.84 -6.45
CA LYS A 104 -11.05 -8.80 -7.07
C LYS A 104 -11.72 -10.17 -7.10
N ASP A 105 -10.91 -11.22 -7.18
CA ASP A 105 -11.38 -12.59 -7.11
C ASP A 105 -11.82 -12.93 -5.68
N ARG A 106 -13.07 -13.34 -5.53
CA ARG A 106 -13.69 -13.59 -4.24
C ARG A 106 -13.08 -14.81 -3.53
N GLU A 107 -12.75 -15.86 -4.28
CA GLU A 107 -12.17 -17.09 -3.72
C GLU A 107 -10.77 -16.80 -3.18
N ILE A 108 -9.98 -16.01 -3.90
CA ILE A 108 -8.67 -15.56 -3.40
C ILE A 108 -8.85 -14.69 -2.17
N TYR A 109 -9.76 -13.70 -2.21
CA TYR A 109 -9.97 -12.76 -1.11
C TYR A 109 -10.40 -13.46 0.19
N GLU A 110 -11.39 -14.35 0.13
CA GLU A 110 -11.93 -15.02 1.32
C GLU A 110 -10.91 -15.93 2.01
N ASN A 111 -9.87 -16.36 1.30
CA ASN A 111 -8.79 -17.20 1.83
C ASN A 111 -7.47 -16.44 2.04
N ALA A 112 -7.36 -15.18 1.61
CA ALA A 112 -6.11 -14.43 1.66
C ALA A 112 -5.73 -14.08 3.09
N TYR A 113 -4.53 -14.49 3.50
CA TYR A 113 -3.95 -14.16 4.79
C TYR A 113 -2.87 -13.08 4.67
N LYS A 114 -2.02 -13.15 3.65
CA LYS A 114 -0.95 -12.17 3.43
C LYS A 114 -0.66 -11.92 1.95
N VAL A 115 -0.11 -10.75 1.68
CA VAL A 115 0.44 -10.37 0.38
C VAL A 115 1.91 -10.07 0.54
N THR A 116 2.73 -10.70 -0.29
CA THR A 116 4.18 -10.46 -0.36
C THR A 116 4.53 -9.91 -1.74
N VAL A 117 5.30 -8.83 -1.75
CA VAL A 117 5.77 -8.16 -2.96
C VAL A 117 7.29 -8.16 -2.98
N ILE A 118 7.85 -8.69 -4.05
CA ILE A 118 9.28 -8.62 -4.34
C ILE A 118 9.48 -7.55 -5.40
N TYR A 119 10.34 -6.58 -5.15
CA TYR A 119 10.71 -5.51 -6.09
C TYR A 119 11.89 -5.91 -6.98
N ASP A 120 12.07 -5.22 -8.10
CA ASP A 120 13.19 -5.38 -9.04
C ASP A 120 14.57 -5.26 -8.37
N ASN A 121 14.65 -4.40 -7.36
CA ASN A 121 15.83 -4.20 -6.54
C ASN A 121 16.09 -5.35 -5.55
N GLY A 122 15.18 -6.32 -5.43
CA GLY A 122 15.26 -7.48 -4.54
C GLY A 122 14.80 -7.24 -3.11
N ASN A 123 14.21 -6.08 -2.80
CA ASN A 123 13.52 -5.86 -1.54
C ASN A 123 12.21 -6.64 -1.51
N GLU A 124 11.81 -7.05 -0.32
CA GLU A 124 10.58 -7.78 -0.07
C GLU A 124 9.78 -7.04 0.99
N GLU A 125 8.49 -6.83 0.71
CA GLU A 125 7.54 -6.22 1.63
C GLU A 125 6.35 -7.16 1.80
N THR A 126 5.83 -7.27 3.02
CA THR A 126 4.70 -8.14 3.34
C THR A 126 3.65 -7.39 4.16
N ALA A 127 2.38 -7.60 3.81
CA ALA A 127 1.23 -7.08 4.54
C ALA A 127 0.23 -8.20 4.81
N LEU A 128 -0.42 -8.15 5.98
CA LEU A 128 -1.52 -9.05 6.34
C LEU A 128 -2.83 -8.54 5.74
N CYS A 129 -3.64 -9.45 5.22
CA CYS A 129 -5.00 -9.18 4.76
C CYS A 129 -5.92 -9.18 6.00
N ARG A 130 -6.30 -8.00 6.50
CA ARG A 130 -7.15 -7.84 7.69
C ARG A 130 -8.62 -7.63 7.29
N ASP A 131 -9.31 -8.71 6.92
CA ASP A 131 -10.71 -8.73 6.45
C ASP A 131 -11.01 -7.70 5.34
N ASN A 132 -9.98 -7.31 4.59
CA ASN A 132 -10.06 -6.33 3.52
C ASN A 132 -9.50 -6.96 2.26
N ASN A 133 -10.18 -6.72 1.14
CA ASN A 133 -9.72 -7.18 -0.16
C ASN A 133 -8.59 -6.32 -0.72
N ARG A 134 -8.07 -5.39 0.07
CA ARG A 134 -7.05 -4.43 -0.33
C ARG A 134 -5.95 -4.35 0.71
N VAL A 135 -4.72 -4.25 0.21
CA VAL A 135 -3.55 -3.93 1.03
C VAL A 135 -2.73 -2.80 0.42
N ILE A 136 -2.15 -1.98 1.28
CA ILE A 136 -1.15 -0.97 0.95
C ILE A 136 0.23 -1.42 1.44
N LEU A 137 1.21 -1.32 0.55
CA LEU A 137 2.61 -1.67 0.81
C LEU A 137 3.52 -0.50 0.39
N PRO A 138 4.60 -0.22 1.14
CA PRO A 138 5.59 0.75 0.71
C PRO A 138 6.33 0.21 -0.51
N ALA A 139 6.45 1.00 -1.57
CA ALA A 139 7.25 0.63 -2.73
C ALA A 139 8.71 1.03 -2.47
N THR A 140 9.43 0.19 -1.73
CA THR A 140 10.75 0.54 -1.21
C THR A 140 11.82 0.59 -2.30
N ARG A 141 12.67 1.62 -2.23
CA ARG A 141 13.80 1.84 -3.15
C ARG A 141 15.10 1.55 -2.42
N LYS A 142 16.06 0.87 -3.06
CA LYS A 142 17.44 0.81 -2.54
C LYS A 142 18.18 2.14 -2.73
N PHE A 143 17.88 2.85 -3.81
CA PHE A 143 18.47 4.14 -4.15
C PHE A 143 17.42 5.11 -4.68
N PHE A 144 17.58 6.41 -4.44
CA PHE A 144 16.59 7.42 -4.80
C PHE A 144 16.28 7.47 -6.30
N TRP A 145 17.24 7.06 -7.15
CA TRP A 145 17.11 7.03 -8.62
C TRP A 145 16.45 5.75 -9.16
N GLN A 146 16.26 4.71 -8.34
CA GLN A 146 15.57 3.49 -8.78
C GLN A 146 14.06 3.67 -8.65
N LYS A 147 13.32 3.41 -9.72
CA LYS A 147 11.86 3.24 -9.63
C LYS A 147 11.61 1.84 -9.05
N PRO A 148 10.89 1.71 -7.94
CA PRO A 148 10.56 0.42 -7.35
C PRO A 148 9.52 -0.22 -8.25
N ILE A 149 9.97 -1.08 -9.16
CA ILE A 149 9.08 -1.83 -10.04
C ILE A 149 8.84 -3.16 -9.34
N PHE A 150 7.58 -3.48 -9.02
CA PHE A 150 7.30 -4.81 -8.47
C PHE A 150 7.66 -5.87 -9.52
N ARG A 151 8.27 -6.95 -9.05
CA ARG A 151 8.74 -8.07 -9.84
C ARG A 151 7.82 -9.28 -9.69
N VAL A 152 7.42 -9.58 -8.46
CA VAL A 152 6.51 -10.68 -8.11
C VAL A 152 5.54 -10.22 -7.03
N ILE A 153 4.27 -10.59 -7.18
CA ILE A 153 3.25 -10.52 -6.14
C ILE A 153 2.81 -11.93 -5.83
N THR A 154 2.78 -12.28 -4.55
CA THR A 154 2.24 -13.55 -4.05
C THR A 154 1.17 -13.25 -3.03
N ILE A 155 -0.01 -13.85 -3.19
CA ILE A 155 -1.08 -13.87 -2.18
C ILE A 155 -1.11 -15.28 -1.61
N SER A 156 -0.92 -15.38 -0.29
CA SER A 156 -0.89 -16.66 0.42
C SER A 156 -2.06 -16.77 1.39
N GLY A 157 -2.54 -18.00 1.57
CA GLY A 157 -3.48 -18.34 2.62
C GLY A 157 -2.80 -18.54 3.98
N ILE A 158 -3.60 -18.90 4.99
CA ILE A 158 -3.13 -19.01 6.37
C ILE A 158 -2.14 -20.17 6.57
N ASP A 159 -2.22 -21.19 5.72
CA ASP A 159 -1.34 -22.36 5.72
C ASP A 159 -0.14 -22.19 4.77
N GLU A 160 0.15 -20.94 4.37
CA GLU A 160 1.25 -20.56 3.46
C GLU A 160 1.11 -21.10 2.03
N GLU A 161 -0.06 -21.63 1.67
CA GLU A 161 -0.41 -22.04 0.32
C GLU A 161 -0.51 -20.81 -0.61
N THR A 162 -0.05 -20.95 -1.85
CA THR A 162 -0.14 -19.87 -2.84
C THR A 162 -1.52 -19.85 -3.47
N LEU A 163 -2.30 -18.80 -3.19
CA LEU A 163 -3.61 -18.56 -3.78
C LEU A 163 -3.52 -17.80 -5.10
N TYR A 164 -2.52 -16.92 -5.22
CA TYR A 164 -2.27 -16.15 -6.43
C TYR A 164 -0.79 -15.80 -6.56
N LYS A 165 -0.29 -15.81 -7.79
CA LYS A 165 1.04 -15.32 -8.11
C LYS A 165 1.06 -14.66 -9.48
N CYS A 166 1.61 -13.45 -9.55
CA CYS A 166 1.87 -12.79 -10.83
C CYS A 166 3.29 -12.20 -10.86
N SER A 167 3.85 -12.10 -12.06
CA SER A 167 5.16 -11.48 -12.29
C SER A 167 5.10 -10.45 -13.42
N THR A 168 5.97 -9.45 -13.35
CA THR A 168 6.16 -8.46 -14.43
C THR A 168 7.26 -8.86 -15.41
N SER A 169 7.91 -10.00 -15.17
CA SER A 169 8.92 -10.60 -16.03
C SER A 169 8.55 -12.06 -16.33
N PRO A 170 8.37 -12.43 -17.61
CA PRO A 170 7.99 -13.78 -18.01
C PRO A 170 9.09 -14.84 -17.81
N ASP A 171 10.35 -14.42 -17.62
CA ASP A 171 11.50 -15.33 -17.44
C ASP A 171 11.55 -16.01 -16.05
N LEU A 172 10.50 -15.88 -15.23
CA LEU A 172 10.46 -16.27 -13.82
C LEU A 172 9.20 -17.04 -13.40
N LEU A 173 8.39 -17.46 -14.37
CA LEU A 173 7.28 -18.41 -14.16
C LEU A 173 7.78 -19.85 -14.26
#